data_AF-A0AAP5MDP5-F1
#
_entry.id   AF-A0AAP5MDP5-F1
#
_cell.length_a   1.000
_cell.length_b   1.000
_cell.length_c   1.000
_cell.angle_alpha   90.00
_cell.angle_beta   90.00
_cell.angle_gamma   90.00
#
_symmetry.space_group_name_H-M   'P 1'
#
loop_
_entity.id
_entity.type
_entity.pdbx_description
1 polymer ?
#
loop_
_entity_poly.entity_id
_entity_poly.type
_entity_poly.pdbx_seq_one_letter_code
_entity_poly.pdbx_strand_id
1 'polypeptide(L)' 'MGKTPEPKKGYKMPKGYLRGKARRRGAPIIHEEAKEKLNLTLTPTAINKLSQAAFKAGVSRSELVERWVRENL' A
#
# COMPACT_ATOMS: atom_id res chain seq x y z
N MET A 1 -10.84 12.28 -49.03
CA MET A 1 -10.55 12.94 -47.74
C MET A 1 -10.92 12.00 -46.61
N GLY A 2 -9.93 11.27 -46.07
CA GLY A 2 -10.14 10.35 -44.94
C GLY A 2 -10.33 11.13 -43.65
N LYS A 3 -11.38 10.82 -42.88
CA LYS A 3 -11.63 11.44 -41.58
C LYS A 3 -10.53 11.03 -40.59
N THR A 4 -9.89 12.01 -39.95
CA THR A 4 -8.98 11.80 -38.81
C THR A 4 -9.77 11.18 -37.65
N PRO A 5 -9.32 10.05 -37.06
CA PRO A 5 -10.03 9.47 -35.93
C PRO A 5 -9.90 10.38 -34.70
N GLU A 6 -11.03 10.73 -34.10
CA GLU A 6 -11.05 11.47 -32.84
C GLU A 6 -10.36 10.66 -31.73
N PRO A 7 -9.57 11.31 -30.84
CA PRO A 7 -8.91 10.61 -29.75
C PRO A 7 -9.97 9.98 -28.83
N LYS A 8 -9.89 8.66 -28.64
CA LYS A 8 -10.77 7.93 -27.72
C LYS A 8 -10.70 8.61 -26.34
N LYS A 9 -11.85 9.11 -25.87
CA LYS A 9 -12.00 9.69 -24.53
C LYS A 9 -11.48 8.68 -23.51
N GLY A 10 -10.28 8.92 -22.99
CA GLY A 10 -9.70 8.09 -21.94
C GLY A 10 -10.62 8.05 -20.73
N TYR A 11 -10.84 6.87 -20.17
CA TYR A 11 -11.60 6.71 -18.94
C TYR A 11 -10.94 7.52 -17.82
N LYS A 12 -11.61 8.58 -17.34
CA LYS A 12 -11.17 9.34 -16.17
C LYS A 12 -11.44 8.50 -14.92
N MET A 13 -10.38 8.07 -14.26
CA MET A 13 -10.49 7.33 -13.00
C MET A 13 -11.18 8.19 -11.93
N PRO A 14 -12.20 7.68 -11.22
CA PRO A 14 -12.85 8.42 -10.15
C PRO A 14 -11.87 8.67 -8.99
N LYS A 15 -12.08 9.78 -8.28
CA LYS A 15 -11.31 10.14 -7.08
C LYS A 15 -11.50 9.03 -6.03
N GLY A 16 -10.41 8.35 -5.63
CA GLY A 16 -10.42 7.18 -4.73
C GLY A 16 -10.03 5.83 -5.36
N TYR A 17 -9.50 5.82 -6.59
CA TYR A 17 -9.04 4.60 -7.25
C TYR A 17 -7.67 4.12 -6.73
N LEU A 18 -7.56 2.85 -6.32
CA LEU A 18 -6.28 2.22 -5.98
C LEU A 18 -5.53 1.81 -7.24
N ARG A 19 -4.42 2.48 -7.53
CA ARG A 19 -3.53 2.17 -8.66
C ARG A 19 -2.99 0.74 -8.49
N GLY A 20 -3.33 -0.17 -9.41
CA GLY A 20 -2.80 -1.54 -9.46
C GLY A 20 -3.73 -2.65 -8.92
N LYS A 21 -4.96 -2.37 -8.46
CA LYS A 21 -5.93 -3.42 -8.08
C LYS A 21 -7.18 -3.39 -8.98
N ALA A 22 -7.52 -4.53 -9.59
CA ALA A 22 -8.78 -4.70 -10.30
C ALA A 22 -9.94 -4.75 -9.29
N ARG A 23 -10.99 -3.95 -9.50
CA ARG A 23 -12.19 -3.98 -8.64
C ARG A 23 -13.00 -5.25 -8.92
N ARG A 24 -13.54 -5.86 -7.88
CA ARG A 24 -14.64 -6.85 -8.00
C ARG A 24 -15.96 -6.14 -7.75
N ARG A 25 -16.92 -6.30 -8.66
CA ARG A 25 -18.27 -5.72 -8.52
C ARG A 25 -18.95 -6.34 -7.29
N GLY A 26 -19.42 -5.50 -6.35
CA GLY A 26 -20.10 -5.95 -5.12
C GLY A 26 -19.19 -6.19 -3.91
N ALA A 27 -17.87 -6.02 -4.03
CA ALA A 27 -16.97 -6.07 -2.88
C ALA A 27 -16.75 -4.66 -2.30
N PRO A 28 -16.83 -4.46 -0.97
CA PRO A 28 -16.47 -3.18 -0.36
C PRO A 28 -15.01 -2.85 -0.71
N ILE A 29 -14.73 -1.58 -0.95
CA ILE A 29 -13.34 -1.11 -1.03
C ILE A 29 -12.78 -1.29 0.38
N ILE A 30 -11.96 -2.32 0.58
CA ILE A 30 -11.24 -2.49 1.85
C ILE A 30 -10.27 -1.29 1.90
N HIS A 31 -10.61 -0.29 2.70
CA HIS A 31 -9.80 0.88 2.93
C HIS A 31 -8.63 0.46 3.83
N GLU A 32 -7.62 -0.20 3.24
CA GLU A 32 -6.29 -0.13 3.82
C GLU A 32 -5.80 1.29 3.57
N GLU A 33 -5.58 2.05 4.64
CA GLU A 33 -4.89 3.33 4.58
C GLU A 33 -3.63 3.18 3.71
N ALA A 34 -3.46 4.09 2.75
CA ALA A 34 -2.34 3.98 1.83
C ALA A 34 -1.05 4.24 2.61
N LYS A 35 -0.14 3.27 2.63
CA LYS A 35 1.16 3.43 3.29
C LYS A 35 1.93 4.56 2.62
N GLU A 36 2.37 5.52 3.42
CA GLU A 36 3.33 6.52 2.98
C GLU A 36 4.75 5.99 3.11
N LYS A 37 5.60 6.30 2.12
CA LYS A 37 6.99 5.86 2.15
C LYS A 37 7.79 6.79 3.07
N LEU A 38 8.31 6.22 4.15
CA LEU A 38 9.20 6.91 5.08
C LEU A 38 10.53 6.15 5.20
N ASN A 39 11.64 6.88 5.37
CA ASN A 39 12.96 6.29 5.61
C ASN A 39 13.28 6.38 7.10
N LEU A 40 13.67 5.25 7.71
CA LEU A 40 14.12 5.17 9.09
C LEU A 40 15.56 4.66 9.14
N THR A 41 16.41 5.33 9.92
CA THR A 41 17.78 4.86 10.19
C THR A 41 17.80 4.16 11.53
N LEU A 42 18.25 2.91 11.54
CA LEU A 42 18.31 2.04 12.73
C LEU A 42 19.71 1.44 12.87
N THR A 43 20.11 1.08 14.08
CA THR A 43 21.36 0.35 14.30
C THR A 43 21.27 -1.08 13.72
N PRO A 44 22.39 -1.70 13.31
CA PRO A 44 22.38 -3.06 12.77
C PRO A 44 21.73 -4.07 13.73
N THR A 45 21.99 -3.95 15.03
CA THR A 45 21.40 -4.80 16.07
C THR A 45 19.87 -4.65 16.13
N ALA A 46 19.36 -3.42 16.03
CA ALA A 46 17.93 -3.16 16.01
C ALA A 46 17.27 -3.76 14.76
N ILE A 47 17.91 -3.63 13.59
CA ILE A 47 17.43 -4.23 12.33
C ILE A 47 17.33 -5.76 12.46
N ASN A 48 18.36 -6.40 13.04
CA ASN A 48 18.38 -7.85 13.23
C ASN A 48 17.26 -8.31 14.17
N LYS A 49 17.09 -7.64 15.32
CA LYS A 49 16.01 -7.93 16.27
C LYS A 49 14.63 -7.73 15.66
N LEU A 50 14.43 -6.62 14.94
CA LEU A 50 13.18 -6.31 14.25
C LEU A 50 12.85 -7.39 13.20
N SER A 51 13.85 -7.83 12.44
CA SER A 51 13.67 -8.87 11.41
C SER A 51 13.29 -10.22 12.04
N GLN A 52 13.94 -10.60 13.15
CA GLN A 52 13.60 -11.82 13.88
C GLN A 52 12.20 -11.76 14.48
N ALA A 53 11.81 -10.63 15.07
CA ALA A 53 10.48 -10.44 15.64
C ALA A 53 9.39 -10.50 14.54
N ALA A 54 9.62 -9.83 13.41
CA ALA A 54 8.71 -9.85 12.27
C ALA A 54 8.55 -11.26 11.69
N PHE A 55 9.68 -11.99 11.55
CA PHE A 55 9.68 -13.39 11.11
C PHE A 55 8.88 -14.29 12.06
N LYS A 56 9.09 -14.19 13.38
CA LYS A 56 8.34 -14.96 14.38
C LYS A 56 6.84 -14.67 14.36
N ALA A 57 6.46 -13.42 14.09
CA ALA A 57 5.07 -12.99 14.00
C ALA A 57 4.43 -13.27 12.63
N GLY A 58 5.19 -13.74 11.64
CA GLY A 58 4.69 -14.00 10.29
C GLY A 58 4.28 -12.75 9.52
N VAL A 59 4.84 -11.59 9.86
CA VAL A 59 4.49 -10.28 9.25
C VAL A 59 5.73 -9.56 8.73
N SER A 60 5.51 -8.50 7.95
CA SER A 60 6.61 -7.62 7.51
C SER A 60 7.10 -6.72 8.66
N ARG A 61 8.32 -6.19 8.52
CA ARG A 61 8.90 -5.25 9.51
C ARG A 61 8.07 -3.97 9.66
N SER A 62 7.54 -3.42 8.57
CA SER A 62 6.68 -2.22 8.60
C SER A 62 5.34 -2.52 9.27
N GLU A 63 4.73 -3.66 8.96
CA GLU A 63 3.51 -4.12 9.61
C GLU A 63 3.69 -4.29 11.13
N LEU A 64 4.82 -4.87 11.55
CA LEU A 64 5.12 -5.03 12.98
C LEU A 64 5.22 -3.67 13.70
N VAL A 65 5.86 -2.68 13.07
CA VAL A 65 5.97 -1.32 13.62
C VAL A 65 4.59 -0.65 13.70
N GLU A 66 3.79 -0.74 12.65
CA GLU A 66 2.43 -0.17 12.62
C GLU A 66 1.54 -0.77 13.71
N ARG A 67 1.60 -2.09 13.92
CA ARG A 67 0.87 -2.76 15.00
C ARG A 67 1.32 -2.29 16.37
N TRP A 68 2.62 -2.26 16.61
CA TRP A 68 3.17 -1.78 17.88
C TRP A 68 2.71 -0.36 18.20
N VAL A 69 2.75 0.55 17.23
CA VAL A 69 2.25 1.93 17.40
C VAL A 69 0.76 1.94 17.72
N ARG A 70 -0.07 1.21 16.98
CA ARG A 70 -1.53 1.18 17.20
C ARG A 70 -1.95 0.56 18.55
N GLU A 71 -1.12 -0.31 19.11
CA GLU A 71 -1.40 -1.02 20.35
C GLU A 71 -0.83 -0.33 21.59
N ASN A 72 0.22 0.49 21.45
CA ASN A 72 0.99 1.03 22.58
C ASN A 72 1.01 2.57 22.67
N LEU A 73 0.43 3.27 21.69
CA LEU A 73 0.32 4.73 21.66
C LEU A 73 -1.12 5.13 21.34
#